data_AF-A0A6L7W3U1-F1
#
_entry.id   AF-A0A6L7W3U1-F1
#
_cell.length_a   1.000
_cell.length_b   1.000
_cell.length_c   1.000
_cell.angle_alpha   90.00
_cell.angle_beta   90.00
_cell.angle_gamma   90.00
#
_symmetry.space_group_name_H-M   'P 1'
#
loop_
_entity.id
_entity.type
_entity.pdbx_description
1 polymer ?
#
loop_
_entity_poly.entity_id
_entity_poly.type
_entity_poly.pdbx_seq_one_letter_code
_entity_poly.pdbx_strand_id
1 'polypeptide(L)'
;MPEEPEDNELSHPDPQSVKLAQISKLLSVWKKQRLLYPGWVVVPEDRRGSLWAFTEHWINYLPVQDNLPNFIDLEFAFELYWRMEKCLCPILNEQIAFFEAILDRYLPIAGMEMSLEQVSETSEEMNAWELNRSDIRNMCHHLILSMMRYYREEGLLEKWETLRDNIQQDMMNLSSEHKASFHYECALYSFFGLNLPGLKKQLSEWPVNESLPFWEAKRAGLLAEIGQVEESKNILENSLTNIRSKLNLKPITTDYSLVSQEAFVMLLLKYIQTSVGLKEGDWTETQEIQNKIFERWNALKQYKCDPQNELNIFERSLERPPVKRSQITKKKEFDIGRVTQTHHFGGGDSEALTAYNFLHFCEDAGIPFRIPGVTLEKKSTEGTLSRIADYSPYWAMVSMVRIGEEKVVDHIFNRASLSQIQTASVDNLVAQYLKSLEQSIADIRSGDRFYGDNFGVILAKVIPEILSRLCCKCSFEAKEKLLNFLLSVYQSEYRSNYGGIRNLTVRLLRAFSVQQRFDLIPRLIDFPILDNLNPLEEREFINPFQFLNLDRELNQNWNKPIISEKNKGPN
;
A
#
# COMPACT_ATOMS: atom_id res chain seq x y z
N MET A 1 28.63 -1.98 -2.97
CA MET A 1 28.47 -3.18 -2.11
C MET A 1 29.47 -4.22 -2.56
N PRO A 2 30.41 -4.64 -1.69
CA PRO A 2 31.33 -5.70 -2.04
C PRO A 2 30.58 -6.99 -2.38
N GLU A 3 31.18 -7.81 -3.25
CA GLU A 3 30.61 -9.07 -3.73
C GLU A 3 30.31 -10.06 -2.59
N GLU A 4 31.06 -9.97 -1.49
CA GLU A 4 30.85 -10.65 -0.22
C GLU A 4 31.43 -9.74 0.89
N PRO A 5 30.86 -9.71 2.12
CA PRO A 5 31.57 -9.11 3.24
C PRO A 5 32.86 -9.89 3.49
N GLU A 6 34.00 -9.21 3.60
CA GLU A 6 35.30 -9.81 3.91
C GLU A 6 35.34 -10.53 5.27
N ASP A 7 34.28 -10.42 6.10
CA ASP A 7 34.26 -10.86 7.49
C ASP A 7 32.99 -11.70 7.79
N ASN A 8 33.06 -13.01 7.50
CA ASN A 8 31.98 -13.98 7.78
C ASN A 8 31.59 -14.02 9.27
N GLU A 9 32.45 -13.55 10.18
CA GLU A 9 32.23 -13.51 11.62
C GLU A 9 31.07 -12.58 12.05
N LEU A 10 30.65 -11.64 11.19
CA LEU A 10 29.57 -10.68 11.50
C LEU A 10 28.21 -11.08 10.91
N SER A 11 28.11 -12.26 10.31
CA SER A 11 26.84 -12.80 9.78
C SER A 11 25.81 -13.06 10.88
N HIS A 12 26.27 -13.44 12.08
CA HIS A 12 25.42 -13.70 13.24
C HIS A 12 25.98 -13.01 14.47
N PRO A 13 25.12 -12.58 15.41
CA PRO A 13 25.56 -12.18 16.73
C PRO A 13 26.24 -13.34 17.46
N ASP A 14 27.30 -13.05 18.21
CA ASP A 14 28.07 -14.03 18.96
C ASP A 14 27.66 -13.89 20.43
N PRO A 15 26.93 -14.87 21.00
CA PRO A 15 26.47 -14.80 22.38
C PRO A 15 27.61 -14.71 23.40
N GLN A 16 28.84 -15.10 23.03
CA GLN A 16 30.00 -15.08 23.93
C GLN A 16 30.74 -13.75 23.92
N SER A 17 30.46 -12.88 22.94
CA SER A 17 31.12 -11.59 22.79
C SER A 17 30.48 -10.48 23.65
N VAL A 18 31.28 -9.48 24.02
CA VAL A 18 30.75 -8.29 24.74
C VAL A 18 29.86 -7.51 23.77
N LYS A 19 28.56 -7.42 24.09
CA LYS A 19 27.52 -6.78 23.26
C LYS A 19 27.95 -5.43 22.68
N LEU A 20 28.43 -4.50 23.52
CA LEU A 20 28.86 -3.17 23.06
C LEU A 20 30.01 -3.25 22.04
N ALA A 21 31.03 -4.07 22.31
CA ALA A 21 32.17 -4.23 21.41
C ALA A 21 31.74 -4.86 20.06
N GLN A 22 30.81 -5.81 20.11
CA GLN A 22 30.29 -6.46 18.92
C GLN A 22 29.51 -5.46 18.04
N ILE A 23 28.63 -4.65 18.64
CA ILE A 23 27.86 -3.62 17.93
C ILE A 23 28.80 -2.55 17.36
N SER A 24 29.81 -2.10 18.11
CA SER A 24 30.78 -1.14 17.58
C SER A 24 31.55 -1.68 16.38
N LYS A 25 31.98 -2.95 16.40
CA LYS A 25 32.60 -3.62 15.24
C LYS A 25 31.61 -3.66 14.06
N LEU A 26 30.38 -4.08 14.31
CA LEU A 26 29.32 -4.18 13.30
C LEU A 26 29.03 -2.83 12.64
N LEU A 27 28.82 -1.78 13.43
CA LEU A 27 28.54 -0.42 12.95
C LEU A 27 29.64 0.11 12.05
N SER A 28 30.91 -0.13 12.40
CA SER A 28 32.04 0.29 11.55
C SER A 28 31.95 -0.33 10.15
N VAL A 29 31.53 -1.60 10.05
CA VAL A 29 31.36 -2.31 8.79
C VAL A 29 30.10 -1.84 8.05
N TRP A 30 28.97 -1.72 8.74
CA TRP A 30 27.71 -1.29 8.14
C TRP A 30 27.78 0.13 7.59
N LYS A 31 28.35 1.07 8.35
CA LYS A 31 28.59 2.46 7.92
C LYS A 31 29.50 2.51 6.70
N LYS A 32 30.59 1.72 6.68
CA LYS A 32 31.47 1.61 5.51
C LYS A 32 30.72 1.06 4.29
N GLN A 33 29.88 0.04 4.46
CA GLN A 33 29.10 -0.54 3.37
C GLN A 33 28.07 0.45 2.80
N ARG A 34 27.38 1.21 3.66
CA ARG A 34 26.45 2.26 3.24
C ARG A 34 27.16 3.38 2.49
N LEU A 35 28.32 3.84 2.97
CA LEU A 35 29.12 4.87 2.29
C LEU A 35 29.69 4.39 0.94
N LEU A 36 29.91 3.08 0.78
CA LEU A 36 30.32 2.42 -0.47
C LEU A 36 29.13 1.91 -1.31
N TYR A 37 27.91 2.30 -0.95
CA TYR A 37 26.72 1.97 -1.73
C TYR A 37 26.76 2.75 -3.06
N PRO A 38 26.68 2.08 -4.22
CA PRO A 38 26.83 2.76 -5.50
C PRO A 38 25.54 3.48 -5.93
N GLY A 39 24.51 3.53 -5.10
CA GLY A 39 23.35 4.38 -5.38
C GLY A 39 22.26 3.74 -6.24
N TRP A 40 22.16 2.42 -6.35
CA TRP A 40 21.00 1.81 -7.04
C TRP A 40 19.68 2.33 -6.43
N VAL A 41 18.67 2.54 -7.26
CA VAL A 41 17.31 2.85 -6.80
C VAL A 41 16.76 1.67 -6.02
N VAL A 42 16.88 0.47 -6.58
CA VAL A 42 16.61 -0.81 -5.92
C VAL A 42 17.86 -1.68 -6.03
N VAL A 43 18.25 -2.32 -4.93
CA VAL A 43 19.38 -3.26 -4.92
C VAL A 43 19.06 -4.50 -5.75
N PRO A 44 19.92 -4.88 -6.72
CA PRO A 44 19.72 -6.10 -7.53
C PRO A 44 19.52 -7.34 -6.67
N GLU A 45 18.65 -8.26 -7.09
CA GLU A 45 18.23 -9.43 -6.30
C GLU A 45 19.39 -10.22 -5.68
N ASP A 46 20.46 -10.48 -6.44
CA ASP A 46 21.62 -11.25 -5.96
C ASP A 46 22.38 -10.52 -4.83
N ARG A 47 22.46 -9.18 -4.91
CA ARG A 47 23.08 -8.34 -3.88
C ARG A 47 22.18 -8.16 -2.68
N ARG A 48 20.87 -8.10 -2.92
CA ARG A 48 19.83 -7.98 -1.92
C ARG A 48 19.77 -9.21 -1.02
N GLY A 49 19.81 -10.41 -1.62
CA GLY A 49 19.87 -11.68 -0.87
C GLY A 49 21.11 -11.78 0.00
N SER A 50 22.28 -11.39 -0.54
CA SER A 50 23.53 -11.32 0.25
C SER A 50 23.42 -10.32 1.40
N LEU A 51 22.91 -9.10 1.16
CA LEU A 51 22.71 -8.10 2.22
C LEU A 51 21.82 -8.65 3.34
N TRP A 52 20.73 -9.32 2.99
CA TRP A 52 19.76 -9.87 3.92
C TRP A 52 20.35 -10.96 4.81
N ALA A 53 21.14 -11.88 4.25
CA ALA A 53 21.81 -12.95 5.02
C ALA A 53 22.72 -12.42 6.15
N PHE A 54 23.32 -11.24 5.96
CA PHE A 54 24.15 -10.56 6.97
C PHE A 54 23.36 -9.55 7.83
N THR A 55 22.03 -9.54 7.75
CA THR A 55 21.16 -8.58 8.45
C THR A 55 20.11 -9.28 9.30
N GLU A 56 19.51 -10.37 8.80
CA GLU A 56 18.31 -10.97 9.41
C GLU A 56 18.50 -11.40 10.88
N HIS A 57 19.71 -11.84 11.24
CA HIS A 57 20.02 -12.27 12.61
C HIS A 57 20.23 -11.12 13.60
N TRP A 58 20.34 -9.88 13.12
CA TRP A 58 20.55 -8.69 13.94
C TRP A 58 19.26 -7.93 14.28
N ILE A 59 18.17 -8.22 13.57
CA ILE A 59 16.86 -7.53 13.64
C ILE A 59 16.29 -7.39 15.05
N ASN A 60 16.50 -8.39 15.90
CA ASN A 60 16.02 -8.44 17.28
C ASN A 60 17.16 -8.57 18.31
N TYR A 61 18.40 -8.23 17.91
CA TYR A 61 19.56 -8.42 18.78
C TYR A 61 19.59 -7.42 19.96
N LEU A 62 19.20 -6.17 19.72
CA LEU A 62 19.08 -5.15 20.75
C LEU A 62 17.65 -5.12 21.33
N PRO A 63 17.46 -5.42 22.63
CA PRO A 63 16.18 -5.24 23.29
C PRO A 63 15.88 -3.75 23.52
N VAL A 64 14.60 -3.41 23.62
CA VAL A 64 14.09 -2.04 23.83
C VAL A 64 14.68 -1.36 25.06
N GLN A 65 15.01 -2.13 26.11
CA GLN A 65 15.55 -1.61 27.36
C GLN A 65 17.03 -1.25 27.31
N ASP A 66 17.76 -1.66 26.26
CA ASP A 66 19.17 -1.33 26.14
C ASP A 66 19.34 0.17 25.87
N ASN A 67 20.24 0.79 26.63
CA ASN A 67 20.72 2.14 26.40
C ASN A 67 22.24 2.09 26.26
N LEU A 68 22.73 2.35 25.06
CA LEU A 68 24.15 2.27 24.74
C LEU A 68 24.75 3.68 24.76
N PRO A 69 26.00 3.84 25.22
CA PRO A 69 26.64 5.15 25.29
C PRO A 69 26.85 5.74 23.89
N ASN A 70 27.01 7.06 23.82
CA ASN A 70 27.36 7.80 22.59
C ASN A 70 26.40 7.52 21.42
N PHE A 71 25.09 7.43 21.66
CA PHE A 71 24.07 7.24 20.62
C PHE A 71 24.30 6.04 19.67
N ILE A 72 25.07 5.04 20.12
CA ILE A 72 25.41 3.82 19.35
C ILE A 72 24.14 3.02 18.99
N ASP A 73 23.16 3.03 19.87
CA ASP A 73 21.83 2.47 19.67
C ASP A 73 21.03 3.19 18.56
N LEU A 74 21.12 4.52 18.46
CA LEU A 74 20.56 5.29 17.35
C LEU A 74 21.28 4.99 16.03
N GLU A 75 22.61 4.97 16.03
CA GLU A 75 23.38 4.57 14.84
C GLU A 75 23.01 3.14 14.41
N PHE A 76 22.83 2.23 15.37
CA PHE A 76 22.38 0.87 15.09
C PHE A 76 20.98 0.83 14.49
N ALA A 77 20.01 1.53 15.07
CA ALA A 77 18.67 1.61 14.52
C ALA A 77 18.67 2.16 13.08
N PHE A 78 19.42 3.24 12.86
CA PHE A 78 19.56 3.87 11.55
C PHE A 78 20.19 2.95 10.51
N GLU A 79 21.35 2.33 10.82
CA GLU A 79 22.03 1.43 9.89
C GLU A 79 21.24 0.12 9.67
N LEU A 80 20.60 -0.43 10.72
CA LEU A 80 19.74 -1.61 10.61
C LEU A 80 18.59 -1.33 9.64
N TYR A 81 17.87 -0.22 9.83
CA TYR A 81 16.75 0.12 8.96
C TYR A 81 17.23 0.38 7.53
N TRP A 82 18.33 1.10 7.32
CA TRP A 82 18.89 1.32 5.98
C TRP A 82 19.12 -0.02 5.25
N ARG A 83 19.65 -1.03 5.95
CA ARG A 83 19.85 -2.37 5.37
C ARG A 83 18.53 -3.06 5.07
N MET A 84 17.54 -2.98 5.96
CA MET A 84 16.21 -3.53 5.74
C MET A 84 15.52 -2.90 4.54
N GLU A 85 15.58 -1.57 4.41
CA GLU A 85 15.08 -0.81 3.27
C GLU A 85 15.73 -1.29 1.97
N LYS A 86 17.07 -1.42 1.94
CA LYS A 86 17.80 -1.97 0.78
C LYS A 86 17.49 -3.43 0.50
N CYS A 87 17.02 -4.17 1.49
CA CYS A 87 16.49 -5.52 1.34
C CYS A 87 15.02 -5.57 0.88
N LEU A 88 14.36 -4.41 0.76
CA LEU A 88 12.91 -4.28 0.53
C LEU A 88 12.07 -4.94 1.65
N CYS A 89 12.64 -5.05 2.85
CA CYS A 89 12.00 -5.65 4.01
C CYS A 89 11.19 -4.59 4.78
N PRO A 90 9.94 -4.88 5.17
CA PRO A 90 9.15 -3.98 6.01
C PRO A 90 9.71 -3.94 7.45
N ILE A 91 9.35 -2.88 8.19
CA ILE A 91 9.49 -2.90 9.65
C ILE A 91 8.55 -3.96 10.20
N LEU A 92 9.05 -4.82 11.08
CA LEU A 92 8.24 -5.87 11.69
C LEU A 92 7.53 -5.36 12.94
N ASN A 93 6.34 -5.90 13.23
CA ASN A 93 5.57 -5.55 14.43
C ASN A 93 6.35 -5.74 15.74
N GLU A 94 7.31 -6.67 15.76
CA GLU A 94 8.19 -6.92 16.92
C GLU A 94 9.24 -5.81 17.11
N GLN A 95 9.61 -5.12 16.03
CA GLN A 95 10.68 -4.13 16.02
C GLN A 95 10.17 -2.70 16.20
N ILE A 96 8.89 -2.42 15.89
CA ILE A 96 8.38 -1.04 15.96
C ILE A 96 8.59 -0.42 17.34
N ALA A 97 8.40 -1.21 18.42
CA ALA A 97 8.61 -0.75 19.79
C ALA A 97 10.08 -0.35 20.06
N PHE A 98 11.05 -0.99 19.39
CA PHE A 98 12.45 -0.58 19.46
C PHE A 98 12.67 0.77 18.78
N PHE A 99 12.15 0.97 17.56
CA PHE A 99 12.27 2.24 16.85
C PHE A 99 11.56 3.39 17.57
N GLU A 100 10.36 3.14 18.13
CA GLU A 100 9.63 4.11 18.97
C GLU A 100 10.49 4.55 20.17
N ALA A 101 11.03 3.60 20.93
CA ALA A 101 11.84 3.91 22.11
C ALA A 101 13.14 4.67 21.76
N ILE A 102 13.74 4.38 20.60
CA ILE A 102 14.91 5.12 20.11
C ILE A 102 14.50 6.57 19.77
N LEU A 103 13.40 6.79 19.05
CA LEU A 103 12.96 8.15 18.74
C LEU A 103 12.60 8.94 20.00
N ASP A 104 11.84 8.36 20.93
CA ASP A 104 11.47 9.03 22.18
C ASP A 104 12.70 9.51 22.97
N ARG A 105 13.81 8.77 22.90
CA ARG A 105 15.08 9.12 23.54
C ARG A 105 15.79 10.28 22.83
N TYR A 106 15.82 10.28 21.49
CA TYR A 106 16.67 11.17 20.71
C TYR A 106 15.97 12.38 20.10
N LEU A 107 14.63 12.42 20.00
CA LEU A 107 13.87 13.57 19.51
C LEU A 107 14.08 14.86 20.33
N PRO A 108 14.09 14.82 21.69
CA PRO A 108 14.41 16.00 22.50
C PRO A 108 15.81 16.56 22.20
N ILE A 109 16.79 15.67 22.02
CA ILE A 109 18.20 16.01 21.76
C ILE A 109 18.38 16.57 20.35
N ALA A 110 17.69 15.99 19.37
CA ALA A 110 17.61 16.49 18.00
C ALA A 110 17.01 17.90 17.93
N GLY A 111 16.41 18.41 19.01
CA GLY A 111 15.77 19.73 19.07
C GLY A 111 14.43 19.77 18.34
N MET A 112 13.75 18.62 18.25
CA MET A 112 12.39 18.50 17.71
C MET A 112 11.32 18.64 18.80
N GLU A 113 11.67 18.48 20.07
CA GLU A 113 10.79 18.74 21.21
C GLU A 113 11.30 19.90 22.08
N MET A 114 10.41 20.84 22.40
CA MET A 114 10.69 21.99 23.27
C MET A 114 10.50 21.64 24.75
N SER A 115 11.33 20.77 25.33
CA SER A 115 11.56 20.78 26.79
C SER A 115 12.80 19.98 27.18
N LEU A 116 13.93 20.67 27.35
CA LEU A 116 15.19 20.11 27.88
C LEU A 116 15.19 20.03 29.42
N GLU A 117 14.07 19.71 30.05
CA GLU A 117 13.96 19.70 31.53
C GLU A 117 14.17 18.32 32.18
N GLN A 118 14.44 17.25 31.39
CA GLN A 118 14.52 15.88 31.93
C GLN A 118 15.75 15.05 31.53
N VAL A 119 16.79 15.62 30.91
CA VAL A 119 18.00 14.85 30.61
C VAL A 119 18.91 14.82 31.85
N SER A 120 18.78 13.78 32.66
CA SER A 120 19.69 13.50 33.79
C SER A 120 20.94 12.77 33.31
N GLU A 121 21.83 13.44 32.57
CA GLU A 121 23.05 12.79 32.04
C GLU A 121 24.33 13.62 32.24
N THR A 122 25.47 12.95 32.12
CA THR A 122 26.78 13.46 32.53
C THR A 122 27.31 14.55 31.58
N SER A 123 28.20 15.42 32.07
CA SER A 123 28.72 16.56 31.30
C SER A 123 29.49 16.19 30.02
N GLU A 124 29.98 14.95 29.90
CA GLU A 124 30.75 14.49 28.73
C GLU A 124 29.85 14.03 27.57
N GLU A 125 28.76 13.32 27.86
CA GLU A 125 27.78 12.85 26.86
C GLU A 125 27.03 14.03 26.22
N MET A 126 26.69 15.03 27.03
CA MET A 126 26.01 16.24 26.56
C MET A 126 26.86 17.02 25.53
N ASN A 127 28.17 17.13 25.77
CA ASN A 127 29.09 17.76 24.81
C ASN A 127 29.19 16.96 23.50
N ALA A 128 29.22 15.62 23.57
CA ALA A 128 29.27 14.76 22.38
C ALA A 128 28.00 14.87 21.51
N TRP A 129 26.83 15.02 22.13
CA TRP A 129 25.57 15.22 21.42
C TRP A 129 25.47 16.58 20.75
N GLU A 130 25.92 17.65 21.42
CA GLU A 130 25.94 18.99 20.81
C GLU A 130 26.81 19.03 19.55
N LEU A 131 27.97 18.38 19.58
CA LEU A 131 28.88 18.25 18.44
C LEU A 131 28.25 17.47 17.26
N ASN A 132 27.42 16.46 17.53
CA ASN A 132 26.81 15.58 16.52
C ASN A 132 25.32 15.86 16.26
N ARG A 133 24.80 16.99 16.74
CA ARG A 133 23.36 17.28 16.74
C ARG A 133 22.71 17.21 15.35
N SER A 134 23.43 17.68 14.33
CA SER A 134 23.02 17.59 12.92
C SER A 134 22.83 16.15 12.47
N ASP A 135 23.78 15.27 12.78
CA ASP A 135 23.76 13.88 12.37
C ASP A 135 22.68 13.09 13.13
N ILE A 136 22.55 13.33 14.44
CA ILE A 136 21.46 12.79 15.26
C ILE A 136 20.10 13.18 14.66
N ARG A 137 19.92 14.47 14.35
CA ARG A 137 18.69 14.97 13.74
C ARG A 137 18.40 14.30 12.40
N ASN A 138 19.41 14.16 11.54
CA ASN A 138 19.26 13.52 10.23
C ASN A 138 18.87 12.03 10.34
N MET A 139 19.48 11.30 11.30
CA MET A 139 19.09 9.92 11.61
C MET A 139 17.65 9.84 12.12
N CYS A 140 17.25 10.77 13.00
CA CYS A 140 15.87 10.87 13.48
C CYS A 140 14.89 11.14 12.34
N HIS A 141 15.16 12.09 11.43
CA HIS A 141 14.31 12.33 10.25
C HIS A 141 14.10 11.06 9.42
N HIS A 142 15.17 10.32 9.16
CA HIS A 142 15.10 9.08 8.40
C HIS A 142 14.22 8.04 9.11
N LEU A 143 14.43 7.84 10.41
CA LEU A 143 13.63 6.90 11.20
C LEU A 143 12.16 7.32 11.31
N ILE A 144 11.86 8.61 11.46
CA ILE A 144 10.48 9.13 11.45
C ILE A 144 9.78 8.78 10.12
N LEU A 145 10.40 9.10 8.98
CA LEU A 145 9.83 8.81 7.66
C LEU A 145 9.60 7.30 7.44
N SER A 146 10.50 6.49 7.98
CA SER A 146 10.45 5.03 7.94
C SER A 146 9.30 4.47 8.77
N MET A 147 9.11 5.01 9.97
CA MET A 147 7.99 4.64 10.84
C MET A 147 6.64 5.15 10.31
N MET A 148 6.62 6.32 9.66
CA MET A 148 5.44 6.79 8.93
C MET A 148 5.04 5.76 7.87
N ARG A 149 5.97 5.30 7.03
CA ARG A 149 5.70 4.24 6.05
C ARG A 149 5.06 3.00 6.70
N TYR A 150 5.66 2.47 7.77
CA TYR A 150 5.11 1.33 8.50
C TYR A 150 3.70 1.60 9.05
N TYR A 151 3.46 2.75 9.68
CA TYR A 151 2.13 3.08 10.21
C TYR A 151 1.07 3.22 9.11
N ARG A 152 1.44 3.70 7.92
CA ARG A 152 0.57 3.72 6.75
C ARG A 152 0.27 2.29 6.27
N GLU A 153 1.29 1.45 6.15
CA GLU A 153 1.15 0.06 5.68
C GLU A 153 0.25 -0.78 6.59
N GLU A 154 0.35 -0.58 7.90
CA GLU A 154 -0.45 -1.27 8.93
C GLU A 154 -1.79 -0.58 9.28
N GLY A 155 -2.06 0.61 8.73
CA GLY A 155 -3.30 1.35 8.99
C GLY A 155 -3.39 1.98 10.39
N LEU A 156 -2.24 2.24 11.02
CA LEU A 156 -2.10 2.91 12.32
C LEU A 156 -2.13 4.44 12.16
N LEU A 157 -3.26 4.96 11.68
CA LEU A 157 -3.39 6.33 11.19
C LEU A 157 -3.09 7.41 12.25
N GLU A 158 -3.51 7.22 13.50
CA GLU A 158 -3.28 8.19 14.58
C GLU A 158 -1.78 8.39 14.87
N LYS A 159 -1.01 7.28 14.87
CA LYS A 159 0.45 7.33 15.05
C LYS A 159 1.13 7.98 13.85
N TRP A 160 0.64 7.68 12.64
CA TRP A 160 1.11 8.33 11.41
C TRP A 160 0.92 9.84 11.45
N GLU A 161 -0.27 10.31 11.84
CA GLU A 161 -0.60 11.74 11.92
C GLU A 161 0.23 12.47 12.98
N THR A 162 0.49 11.81 14.11
CA THR A 162 1.39 12.37 15.14
C THR A 162 2.81 12.60 14.60
N LEU A 163 3.38 11.60 13.91
CA LEU A 163 4.71 11.76 13.29
C LEU A 163 4.73 12.79 12.15
N ARG A 164 3.65 12.88 11.37
CA ARG A 164 3.50 13.93 10.35
C ARG A 164 3.57 15.32 10.99
N ASP A 165 2.89 15.54 12.10
CA ASP A 165 2.86 16.85 12.74
C ASP A 165 4.25 17.21 13.31
N ASN A 166 4.97 16.23 13.86
CA ASN A 166 6.36 16.41 14.33
C ASN A 166 7.30 16.80 13.19
N ILE A 167 7.27 16.08 12.06
CA ILE A 167 8.18 16.37 10.94
C ILE A 167 7.82 17.69 10.23
N GLN A 168 6.54 18.08 10.20
CA GLN A 168 6.11 19.37 9.66
C GLN A 168 6.63 20.55 10.47
N GLN A 169 6.72 20.43 11.79
CA GLN A 169 7.30 21.48 12.64
C GLN A 169 8.79 21.70 12.34
N ASP A 170 9.51 20.66 11.91
CA ASP A 170 10.94 20.71 11.59
C ASP A 170 11.22 20.84 10.07
N MET A 171 10.20 21.12 9.25
CA MET A 171 10.27 21.12 7.78
C MET A 171 11.43 21.92 7.20
N MET A 172 11.83 23.03 7.85
CA MET A 172 12.93 23.87 7.37
C MET A 172 14.30 23.18 7.44
N ASN A 173 14.48 22.27 8.40
CA ASN A 173 15.75 21.58 8.65
C ASN A 173 15.87 20.24 7.89
N LEU A 174 14.83 19.82 7.17
CA LEU A 174 14.88 18.64 6.32
C LEU A 174 15.75 18.89 5.08
N SER A 175 16.54 17.87 4.73
CA SER A 175 17.22 17.78 3.44
C SER A 175 16.21 17.80 2.28
N SER A 176 16.65 18.15 1.08
CA SER A 176 15.78 18.13 -0.12
C SER A 176 15.20 16.74 -0.39
N GLU A 177 15.98 15.68 -0.11
CA GLU A 177 15.51 14.29 -0.26
C GLU A 177 14.49 13.92 0.81
N HIS A 178 14.70 14.31 2.07
CA HIS A 178 13.71 14.08 3.13
C HIS A 178 12.40 14.83 2.88
N LYS A 179 12.46 16.06 2.33
CA LYS A 179 11.26 16.79 1.90
C LYS A 179 10.51 16.04 0.81
N ALA A 180 11.21 15.58 -0.23
CA ALA A 180 10.59 14.81 -1.29
C ALA A 180 9.99 13.49 -0.78
N SER A 181 10.70 12.79 0.11
CA SER A 181 10.20 11.58 0.77
C SER A 181 8.97 11.83 1.63
N PHE A 182 8.94 12.93 2.37
CA PHE A 182 7.78 13.34 3.17
C PHE A 182 6.55 13.60 2.30
N HIS A 183 6.70 14.35 1.20
CA HIS A 183 5.61 14.60 0.26
C HIS A 183 5.11 13.31 -0.40
N TYR A 184 6.03 12.41 -0.77
CA TYR A 184 5.67 11.10 -1.31
C TYR A 184 4.85 10.27 -0.31
N GLU A 185 5.29 10.22 0.95
CA GLU A 185 4.60 9.50 2.00
C GLU A 185 3.22 10.12 2.32
N CYS A 186 3.08 11.45 2.28
CA CYS A 186 1.78 12.12 2.42
C CYS A 186 0.81 11.82 1.28
N ALA A 187 1.34 11.73 0.04
CA ALA A 187 0.56 11.32 -1.12
C ALA A 187 0.12 9.85 -0.96
N LEU A 188 1.03 8.94 -0.62
CA LEU A 188 0.70 7.53 -0.38
C LEU A 188 -0.28 7.35 0.78
N TYR A 189 -0.18 8.13 1.87
CA TYR A 189 -1.15 8.12 2.97
C TYR A 189 -2.56 8.44 2.47
N SER A 190 -2.70 9.50 1.67
CA SER A 190 -3.99 9.85 1.06
C SER A 190 -4.49 8.76 0.11
N PHE A 191 -3.57 8.09 -0.59
CA PHE A 191 -3.88 7.01 -1.50
C PHE A 191 -4.38 5.75 -0.77
N PHE A 192 -3.72 5.36 0.33
CA PHE A 192 -4.13 4.24 1.19
C PHE A 192 -5.48 4.51 1.86
N GLY A 193 -5.76 5.75 2.23
CA GLY A 193 -7.08 6.19 2.69
C GLY A 193 -8.17 6.23 1.61
N LEU A 194 -7.86 5.88 0.35
CA LEU A 194 -8.74 6.02 -0.81
C LEU A 194 -9.36 7.42 -0.91
N ASN A 195 -8.59 8.44 -0.49
CA ASN A 195 -9.00 9.84 -0.44
C ASN A 195 -8.45 10.56 -1.68
N LEU A 196 -9.15 10.41 -2.80
CA LEU A 196 -8.73 10.98 -4.09
C LEU A 196 -8.61 12.53 -4.05
N PRO A 197 -9.52 13.30 -3.43
CA PRO A 197 -9.32 14.74 -3.28
C PRO A 197 -8.07 15.10 -2.46
N GLY A 198 -7.83 14.37 -1.37
CA GLY A 198 -6.62 14.54 -0.56
C GLY A 198 -5.35 14.26 -1.36
N LEU A 199 -5.32 13.16 -2.12
CA LEU A 199 -4.19 12.79 -2.97
C LEU A 199 -3.90 13.88 -4.02
N LYS A 200 -4.92 14.37 -4.73
CA LYS A 200 -4.76 15.47 -5.70
C LYS A 200 -4.18 16.72 -5.05
N LYS A 201 -4.66 17.07 -3.86
CA LYS A 201 -4.12 18.19 -3.08
C LYS A 201 -2.64 17.98 -2.78
N GLN A 202 -2.26 16.83 -2.21
CA GLN A 202 -0.86 16.53 -1.88
C GLN A 202 0.06 16.59 -3.11
N LEU A 203 -0.39 16.06 -4.25
CA LEU A 203 0.38 16.11 -5.50
C LEU A 203 0.54 17.54 -6.03
N SER A 204 -0.49 18.38 -5.92
CA SER A 204 -0.44 19.79 -6.32
C SER A 204 0.43 20.66 -5.41
N GLU A 205 0.49 20.32 -4.12
CA GLU A 205 1.30 21.03 -3.12
C GLU A 205 2.76 20.54 -3.10
N TRP A 206 3.07 19.42 -3.76
CA TRP A 206 4.43 18.88 -3.85
C TRP A 206 5.32 19.82 -4.68
N PRO A 207 6.32 20.48 -4.08
CA PRO A 207 7.19 21.42 -4.78
C PRO A 207 8.05 20.72 -5.84
N VAL A 208 8.07 21.27 -7.05
CA VAL A 208 8.92 20.78 -8.14
C VAL A 208 10.39 20.98 -7.79
N ASN A 209 11.20 19.95 -7.94
CA ASN A 209 12.63 20.01 -7.71
C ASN A 209 13.44 19.27 -8.78
N GLU A 210 13.90 20.01 -9.79
CA GLU A 210 14.73 19.48 -10.88
C GLU A 210 16.09 18.91 -10.42
N SER A 211 16.56 19.25 -9.22
CA SER A 211 17.79 18.62 -8.70
C SER A 211 17.58 17.13 -8.38
N LEU A 212 16.33 16.72 -8.13
CA LEU A 212 15.90 15.38 -7.73
C LEU A 212 14.98 14.72 -8.77
N PRO A 213 15.47 14.45 -10.00
CA PRO A 213 14.63 14.01 -11.11
C PRO A 213 13.93 12.66 -10.87
N PHE A 214 14.49 11.79 -10.02
CA PHE A 214 13.83 10.53 -9.71
C PHE A 214 12.62 10.70 -8.77
N TRP A 215 12.65 11.66 -7.84
CA TRP A 215 11.49 11.98 -7.02
C TRP A 215 10.35 12.58 -7.85
N GLU A 216 10.69 13.40 -8.86
CA GLU A 216 9.74 13.86 -9.87
C GLU A 216 9.13 12.71 -10.65
N ALA A 217 9.92 11.70 -11.02
CA ALA A 217 9.43 10.50 -11.67
C ALA A 217 8.49 9.67 -10.78
N LYS A 218 8.77 9.55 -9.48
CA LYS A 218 7.85 8.89 -8.52
C LYS A 218 6.52 9.64 -8.42
N ARG A 219 6.56 10.97 -8.38
CA ARG A 219 5.36 11.82 -8.42
C ARG A 219 4.57 11.61 -9.71
N ALA A 220 5.25 11.53 -10.85
CA ALA A 220 4.64 11.23 -12.15
C ALA A 220 3.97 9.85 -12.18
N GLY A 221 4.54 8.83 -11.51
CA GLY A 221 3.90 7.52 -11.35
C GLY A 221 2.54 7.61 -10.64
N LEU A 222 2.45 8.39 -9.56
CA LEU A 222 1.18 8.63 -8.85
C LEU A 222 0.17 9.41 -9.70
N LEU A 223 0.63 10.45 -10.41
CA LEU A 223 -0.20 11.23 -11.34
C LEU A 223 -0.80 10.33 -12.43
N ALA A 224 -0.01 9.41 -12.98
CA ALA A 224 -0.48 8.45 -13.97
C ALA A 224 -1.54 7.51 -13.42
N GLU A 225 -1.37 7.00 -12.20
CA GLU A 225 -2.32 6.08 -11.57
C GLU A 225 -3.68 6.74 -11.31
N ILE A 226 -3.71 8.05 -11.07
CA ILE A 226 -4.96 8.81 -10.93
C ILE A 226 -5.57 9.29 -12.25
N GLY A 227 -4.93 9.01 -13.39
CA GLY A 227 -5.43 9.34 -14.73
C GLY A 227 -4.80 10.57 -15.38
N GLN A 228 -3.84 11.25 -14.75
CA GLN A 228 -3.15 12.43 -15.29
C GLN A 228 -1.95 12.02 -16.16
N VAL A 229 -2.23 11.27 -17.23
CA VAL A 229 -1.22 10.62 -18.09
C VAL A 229 -0.34 11.63 -18.83
N GLU A 230 -0.92 12.70 -19.38
CA GLU A 230 -0.15 13.71 -20.14
C GLU A 230 0.82 14.49 -19.25
N GLU A 231 0.38 14.88 -18.05
CA GLU A 231 1.25 15.54 -17.08
C GLU A 231 2.37 14.62 -16.63
N SER A 232 2.05 13.34 -16.35
CA SER A 232 3.02 12.31 -16.03
C SER A 232 4.07 12.14 -17.14
N LYS A 233 3.64 12.05 -18.40
CA LYS A 233 4.52 11.97 -19.58
C LYS A 233 5.53 13.11 -19.59
N ASN A 234 5.06 14.35 -19.49
CA ASN A 234 5.91 15.54 -19.52
C ASN A 234 6.95 15.55 -18.38
N ILE A 235 6.53 15.20 -17.16
CA ILE A 235 7.45 15.14 -16.00
C ILE A 235 8.51 14.06 -16.21
N LEU A 236 8.13 12.88 -16.72
CA LEU A 236 9.06 11.78 -16.95
C LEU A 236 10.06 12.09 -18.08
N GLU A 237 9.62 12.71 -19.18
CA GLU A 237 10.51 13.13 -20.28
C GLU A 237 11.52 14.19 -19.82
N ASN A 238 11.08 15.16 -19.02
CA ASN A 238 11.96 16.16 -18.42
C ASN A 238 12.95 15.52 -17.44
N SER A 239 12.47 14.60 -16.58
CA SER A 239 13.30 13.88 -15.62
C SER A 239 14.37 13.04 -16.32
N LEU A 240 14.00 12.33 -17.39
CA LEU A 240 14.94 11.55 -18.20
C LEU A 240 15.99 12.43 -18.87
N THR A 241 15.58 13.57 -19.42
CA THR A 241 16.48 14.54 -20.05
C THR A 241 17.50 15.08 -19.05
N ASN A 242 17.05 15.42 -17.84
CA ASN A 242 17.90 15.91 -16.75
C ASN A 242 18.87 14.83 -16.24
N ILE A 243 18.42 13.59 -16.07
CA ILE A 243 19.29 12.47 -15.71
C ILE A 243 20.38 12.27 -16.77
N ARG A 244 20.01 12.28 -18.05
CA ARG A 244 20.94 12.08 -19.17
C ARG A 244 21.93 13.24 -19.32
N SER A 245 21.50 14.47 -19.09
CA SER A 245 22.41 15.62 -19.11
C SER A 245 23.45 15.51 -17.99
N LYS A 246 23.06 15.08 -16.79
CA LYS A 246 23.98 14.79 -15.67
C LYS A 246 24.92 13.63 -15.97
N LEU A 247 24.44 12.55 -16.61
CA LEU A 247 25.27 11.41 -17.03
C LEU A 247 26.35 11.82 -18.04
N ASN A 248 26.05 12.74 -18.96
CA ASN A 248 27.03 13.21 -19.95
C ASN A 248 28.19 14.00 -19.31
N LEU A 249 28.01 14.51 -18.09
CA LEU A 249 29.03 15.31 -17.39
C LEU A 249 30.00 14.47 -16.57
N LYS A 250 29.67 13.22 -16.23
CA LYS A 250 30.47 12.37 -15.35
C LYS A 250 30.54 10.93 -15.87
N PRO A 251 31.74 10.37 -16.09
CA PRO A 251 31.87 8.97 -16.45
C PRO A 251 31.37 8.06 -15.32
N ILE A 252 30.67 7.00 -15.69
CA ILE A 252 30.16 6.01 -14.74
C ILE A 252 31.34 5.17 -14.25
N THR A 253 31.63 5.22 -12.96
CA THR A 253 32.72 4.47 -12.33
C THR A 253 32.15 3.60 -11.21
N THR A 254 31.95 4.18 -10.03
CA THR A 254 31.40 3.50 -8.85
C THR A 254 30.03 4.03 -8.43
N ASP A 255 29.58 5.15 -9.01
CA ASP A 255 28.26 5.73 -8.77
C ASP A 255 27.30 5.33 -9.90
N TYR A 256 26.34 4.50 -9.55
CA TYR A 256 25.28 3.97 -10.41
C TYR A 256 23.94 4.67 -10.21
N SER A 257 23.87 5.72 -9.38
CA SER A 257 22.62 6.42 -9.08
C SER A 257 21.89 6.89 -10.33
N LEU A 258 22.56 7.66 -11.19
CA LEU A 258 21.94 8.21 -12.38
C LEU A 258 21.55 7.14 -13.41
N VAL A 259 22.34 6.08 -13.60
CA VAL A 259 21.98 4.99 -14.53
C VAL A 259 20.86 4.12 -13.99
N SER A 260 20.80 3.93 -12.67
CA SER A 260 19.69 3.24 -12.04
C SER A 260 18.41 4.06 -12.16
N GLN A 261 18.47 5.37 -11.89
CA GLN A 261 17.33 6.27 -12.10
C GLN A 261 16.89 6.29 -13.57
N GLU A 262 17.83 6.37 -14.52
CA GLU A 262 17.54 6.29 -15.96
C GLU A 262 16.73 5.03 -16.29
N ALA A 263 17.16 3.87 -15.79
CA ALA A 263 16.51 2.60 -16.07
C ALA A 263 15.05 2.57 -15.60
N PHE A 264 14.77 3.07 -14.39
CA PHE A 264 13.40 3.12 -13.84
C PHE A 264 12.53 4.19 -14.50
N VAL A 265 13.07 5.38 -14.81
CA VAL A 265 12.32 6.41 -15.54
C VAL A 265 11.93 5.91 -16.94
N MET A 266 12.81 5.18 -17.61
CA MET A 266 12.49 4.53 -18.88
C MET A 266 11.39 3.46 -18.75
N LEU A 267 11.32 2.74 -17.63
CA LEU A 267 10.24 1.77 -17.37
C LEU A 267 8.90 2.48 -17.24
N LEU A 268 8.86 3.57 -16.47
CA LEU A 268 7.65 4.37 -16.31
C LEU A 268 7.20 4.98 -17.63
N LEU A 269 8.13 5.52 -18.43
CA LEU A 269 7.82 6.04 -19.77
C LEU A 269 7.24 4.98 -20.70
N LYS A 270 7.79 3.76 -20.69
CA LYS A 270 7.25 2.63 -21.46
C LYS A 270 5.78 2.36 -21.10
N TYR A 271 5.44 2.39 -19.81
CA TYR A 271 4.06 2.22 -19.35
C TYR A 271 3.15 3.35 -19.84
N ILE A 272 3.56 4.60 -19.65
CA ILE A 272 2.80 5.78 -20.11
C ILE A 272 2.56 5.74 -21.62
N GLN A 273 3.58 5.43 -22.41
CA GLN A 273 3.46 5.33 -23.86
C GLN A 273 2.50 4.22 -24.29
N THR A 274 2.49 3.10 -23.58
CA THR A 274 1.53 2.01 -23.85
C THR A 274 0.09 2.47 -23.59
N SER A 275 -0.14 3.24 -22.51
CA SER A 275 -1.45 3.83 -22.20
C SER A 275 -1.89 4.86 -23.25
N VAL A 276 -0.98 5.75 -23.68
CA VAL A 276 -1.25 6.75 -24.74
C VAL A 276 -1.56 6.06 -26.07
N GLY A 277 -0.75 5.08 -26.50
CA GLY A 277 -0.96 4.33 -27.73
C GLY A 277 -2.30 3.58 -27.77
N LEU A 278 -2.75 3.03 -26.62
CA LEU A 278 -4.09 2.44 -26.50
C LEU A 278 -5.22 3.43 -26.72
N LYS A 279 -5.05 4.65 -26.21
CA LYS A 279 -6.06 5.72 -26.30
C LYS A 279 -6.13 6.30 -27.71
N GLU A 280 -4.98 6.51 -28.35
CA GLU A 280 -4.89 7.13 -29.68
C GLU A 280 -5.07 6.13 -30.83
N GLY A 281 -4.87 4.83 -30.56
CA GLY A 281 -4.92 3.78 -31.58
C GLY A 281 -3.68 3.74 -32.47
N ASP A 282 -2.62 4.48 -32.15
CA ASP A 282 -1.34 4.47 -32.85
C ASP A 282 -0.28 3.67 -32.08
N TRP A 283 0.21 2.64 -32.75
CA TRP A 283 1.20 1.71 -32.19
C TRP A 283 2.58 1.85 -32.85
N THR A 284 2.68 2.60 -33.94
CA THR A 284 3.93 2.69 -34.70
C THR A 284 4.98 3.50 -33.92
N GLU A 285 4.62 4.68 -33.44
CA GLU A 285 5.46 5.50 -32.57
C GLU A 285 5.79 4.77 -31.25
N THR A 286 4.80 4.09 -30.67
CA THR A 286 4.98 3.27 -29.45
C THR A 286 6.06 2.20 -29.66
N GLN A 287 6.05 1.48 -30.78
CA GLN A 287 7.00 0.41 -31.07
C GLN A 287 8.43 0.93 -31.28
N GLU A 288 8.60 2.06 -31.98
CA GLU A 288 9.92 2.65 -32.20
C GLU A 288 10.57 3.11 -30.90
N ILE A 289 9.79 3.74 -30.01
CA ILE A 289 10.31 4.20 -28.72
C ILE A 289 10.65 3.00 -27.82
N GLN A 290 9.81 1.97 -27.80
CA GLN A 290 10.10 0.73 -27.07
C GLN A 290 11.40 0.07 -27.52
N ASN A 291 11.69 0.05 -28.82
CA ASN A 291 12.95 -0.49 -29.35
C ASN A 291 14.16 0.30 -28.84
N LYS A 292 14.11 1.65 -28.88
CA LYS A 292 15.17 2.52 -28.34
C LYS A 292 15.36 2.32 -26.83
N ILE A 293 14.26 2.15 -26.09
CA ILE A 293 14.28 1.86 -24.65
C ILE A 293 15.01 0.52 -24.40
N PHE A 294 14.69 -0.51 -25.17
CA PHE A 294 15.28 -1.83 -25.02
C PHE A 294 16.79 -1.85 -25.33
N GLU A 295 17.22 -1.18 -26.40
CA GLU A 295 18.64 -1.04 -26.74
C GLU A 295 19.43 -0.38 -25.61
N ARG A 296 18.90 0.73 -25.06
CA ARG A 296 19.54 1.43 -23.95
C ARG A 296 19.56 0.57 -22.68
N TRP A 297 18.49 -0.14 -22.34
CA TRP A 297 18.49 -1.06 -21.20
C TRP A 297 19.53 -2.17 -21.32
N ASN A 298 19.76 -2.71 -22.52
CA ASN A 298 20.82 -3.71 -22.71
C ASN A 298 22.20 -3.15 -22.35
N ALA A 299 22.47 -1.87 -22.60
CA ALA A 299 23.70 -1.22 -22.15
C ALA A 299 23.74 -1.00 -20.63
N LEU A 300 22.59 -0.79 -19.97
CA LEU A 300 22.53 -0.57 -18.51
C LEU A 300 22.68 -1.85 -17.68
N LYS A 301 22.48 -3.03 -18.29
CA LYS A 301 22.71 -4.34 -17.65
C LYS A 301 24.11 -4.52 -17.07
N GLN A 302 25.12 -3.90 -17.68
CA GLN A 302 26.50 -3.96 -17.16
C GLN A 302 26.64 -3.36 -15.76
N TYR A 303 25.72 -2.48 -15.36
CA TYR A 303 25.66 -1.85 -14.03
C TYR A 303 24.63 -2.54 -13.11
N LYS A 304 24.09 -3.70 -13.52
CA LYS A 304 22.96 -4.40 -12.88
C LYS A 304 21.68 -3.56 -12.77
N CYS A 305 21.51 -2.56 -13.64
CA CYS A 305 20.32 -1.73 -13.70
C CYS A 305 19.32 -2.30 -14.71
N ASP A 306 18.56 -3.33 -14.32
CA ASP A 306 17.53 -3.98 -15.15
C ASP A 306 16.21 -4.16 -14.38
N PRO A 307 15.35 -3.12 -14.34
CA PRO A 307 14.06 -3.17 -13.67
C PRO A 307 13.13 -4.27 -14.21
N GLN A 308 13.22 -4.59 -15.51
CA GLN A 308 12.37 -5.61 -16.13
C GLN A 308 12.76 -7.00 -15.63
N ASN A 309 14.05 -7.27 -15.46
CA ASN A 309 14.50 -8.53 -14.88
C ASN A 309 14.04 -8.69 -13.43
N GLU A 310 14.12 -7.64 -12.60
CA GLU A 310 13.60 -7.66 -11.22
C GLU A 310 12.10 -7.99 -11.18
N LEU A 311 11.29 -7.33 -12.03
CA LEU A 311 9.86 -7.62 -12.15
C LEU A 311 9.60 -9.08 -12.58
N ASN A 312 10.36 -9.60 -13.54
CA ASN A 312 10.22 -10.99 -13.99
C ASN A 312 10.58 -11.99 -12.87
N ILE A 313 11.52 -11.66 -11.99
CA ILE A 313 11.84 -12.49 -10.82
C ILE A 313 10.64 -12.53 -9.86
N PHE A 314 10.06 -11.36 -9.56
CA PHE A 314 8.85 -11.30 -8.73
C PHE A 314 7.68 -12.06 -9.35
N GLU A 315 7.39 -11.86 -10.64
CA GLU A 315 6.30 -12.56 -11.35
C GLU A 315 6.45 -14.09 -11.23
N ARG A 316 7.64 -14.63 -11.54
CA ARG A 316 7.91 -16.07 -11.42
C ARG A 316 7.69 -16.61 -10.01
N SER A 317 8.04 -15.82 -8.99
CA SER A 317 7.93 -16.22 -7.59
C SER A 317 6.50 -16.14 -7.05
N LEU A 318 5.70 -15.18 -7.51
CA LEU A 318 4.39 -14.82 -6.97
C LEU A 318 3.20 -15.38 -7.77
N GLU A 319 3.37 -15.63 -9.08
CA GLU A 319 2.31 -16.20 -9.94
C GLU A 319 1.89 -17.61 -9.50
N ARG A 320 2.82 -18.37 -8.90
CA ARG A 320 2.51 -19.70 -8.36
C ARG A 320 1.58 -19.59 -7.14
N PRO A 321 0.67 -20.57 -6.93
CA PRO A 321 -0.18 -20.61 -5.75
C PRO A 321 0.62 -20.54 -4.44
N PRO A 322 0.11 -19.87 -3.39
CA PRO A 322 0.78 -19.81 -2.09
C PRO A 322 1.01 -21.18 -1.49
N VAL A 323 2.23 -21.44 -1.02
CA VAL A 323 2.56 -22.64 -0.26
C VAL A 323 2.27 -22.35 1.20
N LYS A 324 1.19 -22.93 1.75
CA LYS A 324 0.84 -22.77 3.15
C LYS A 324 1.99 -23.24 4.05
N ARG A 325 2.63 -22.32 4.76
CA ARG A 325 3.54 -22.62 5.88
C ARG A 325 2.93 -22.02 7.14
N SER A 326 2.72 -22.86 8.16
CA SER A 326 2.22 -22.41 9.46
C SER A 326 3.39 -21.95 10.33
N GLN A 327 3.61 -20.64 10.46
CA GLN A 327 4.47 -20.08 11.52
C GLN A 327 3.88 -18.80 12.14
N ILE A 328 2.55 -18.73 12.28
CA ILE A 328 1.90 -17.68 13.08
C ILE A 328 1.76 -18.18 14.52
N THR A 329 2.50 -17.59 15.45
CA THR A 329 2.26 -17.78 16.88
C THR A 329 1.16 -16.81 17.31
N LYS A 330 -0.09 -17.30 17.39
CA LYS A 330 -1.19 -16.52 17.96
C LYS A 330 -1.12 -16.60 19.48
N LYS A 331 -0.59 -15.58 20.15
CA LYS A 331 -0.67 -15.48 21.62
C LYS A 331 -2.00 -14.82 21.97
N LYS A 332 -2.91 -15.59 22.59
CA LYS A 332 -4.11 -15.02 23.22
C LYS A 332 -3.67 -14.41 24.54
N GLU A 333 -3.85 -13.10 24.70
CA GLU A 333 -3.65 -12.44 25.98
C GLU A 333 -4.83 -12.74 26.92
N PHE A 334 -4.63 -12.50 28.22
CA PHE A 334 -5.65 -12.77 29.25
C PHE A 334 -6.93 -11.94 29.05
N ASP A 335 -6.81 -10.77 28.41
CA ASP A 335 -7.94 -9.91 28.07
C ASP A 335 -8.67 -10.36 26.80
N ILE A 336 -9.99 -10.54 26.92
CA ILE A 336 -10.87 -10.94 25.83
C ILE A 336 -10.81 -9.91 24.70
N GLY A 337 -10.22 -10.30 23.56
CA GLY A 337 -10.24 -9.52 22.32
C GLY A 337 -8.88 -9.06 21.80
N ARG A 338 -7.80 -9.17 22.58
CA ARG A 338 -6.43 -8.89 22.11
C ARG A 338 -5.75 -10.15 21.61
N VAL A 339 -5.55 -10.22 20.29
CA VAL A 339 -4.69 -11.22 19.65
C VAL A 339 -3.48 -10.47 19.13
N THR A 340 -2.35 -10.61 19.82
CA THR A 340 -1.07 -10.13 19.29
C THR A 340 -0.56 -11.22 18.35
N GLN A 341 -0.50 -10.89 17.05
CA GLN A 341 0.14 -11.75 16.06
C GLN A 341 1.62 -11.36 15.96
N THR A 342 2.47 -12.33 16.22
CA THR A 342 3.92 -12.19 16.23
C THR A 342 4.45 -12.91 15.00
N HIS A 343 5.16 -12.19 14.14
CA HIS A 343 5.59 -12.65 12.82
C HIS A 343 7.11 -12.72 12.80
N HIS A 344 7.65 -13.93 12.89
CA HIS A 344 9.10 -14.17 12.86
C HIS A 344 9.56 -14.35 11.41
N PHE A 345 10.18 -13.33 10.81
CA PHE A 345 10.77 -13.44 9.46
C PHE A 345 12.18 -14.05 9.47
N GLY A 346 12.83 -14.12 10.63
CA GLY A 346 14.05 -14.92 10.86
C GLY A 346 13.71 -16.42 10.90
N GLY A 347 13.42 -17.00 9.73
CA GLY A 347 13.09 -18.42 9.54
C GLY A 347 11.62 -18.75 9.24
N GLY A 348 10.72 -17.75 9.17
CA GLY A 348 9.29 -17.94 9.00
C GLY A 348 8.70 -17.15 7.84
N ASP A 349 8.15 -17.87 6.87
CA ASP A 349 7.42 -17.38 5.69
C ASP A 349 8.18 -16.49 4.68
N SER A 350 9.12 -17.10 3.97
CA SER A 350 9.78 -16.51 2.80
C SER A 350 8.81 -16.09 1.68
N GLU A 351 7.59 -16.65 1.63
CA GLU A 351 6.60 -16.24 0.62
C GLU A 351 5.98 -14.90 0.97
N ALA A 352 5.62 -14.68 2.23
CA ALA A 352 5.18 -13.38 2.72
C ALA A 352 6.28 -12.32 2.52
N LEU A 353 7.53 -12.62 2.87
CA LEU A 353 8.65 -11.70 2.64
C LEU A 353 8.82 -11.33 1.16
N THR A 354 8.71 -12.31 0.25
CA THR A 354 8.77 -12.05 -1.20
C THR A 354 7.64 -11.11 -1.65
N ALA A 355 6.46 -11.25 -1.07
CA ALA A 355 5.31 -10.39 -1.36
C ALA A 355 5.52 -8.95 -0.84
N TYR A 356 6.06 -8.77 0.37
CA TYR A 356 6.45 -7.45 0.86
C TYR A 356 7.54 -6.81 -0.01
N ASN A 357 8.56 -7.59 -0.38
CA ASN A 357 9.63 -7.12 -1.25
C ASN A 357 9.08 -6.57 -2.57
N PHE A 358 8.04 -7.20 -3.15
CA PHE A 358 7.39 -6.72 -4.37
C PHE A 358 6.64 -5.39 -4.15
N LEU A 359 5.92 -5.23 -3.04
CA LEU A 359 5.20 -3.98 -2.78
C LEU A 359 6.17 -2.83 -2.50
N HIS A 360 7.22 -3.09 -1.71
CA HIS A 360 8.30 -2.13 -1.48
C HIS A 360 9.02 -1.78 -2.77
N PHE A 361 9.30 -2.77 -3.64
CA PHE A 361 9.88 -2.54 -4.96
C PHE A 361 9.05 -1.52 -5.76
N CYS A 362 7.73 -1.72 -5.81
CA CYS A 362 6.84 -0.82 -6.54
C CYS A 362 6.83 0.60 -5.97
N GLU A 363 6.75 0.76 -4.64
CA GLU A 363 6.78 2.08 -4.00
C GLU A 363 8.15 2.78 -4.14
N ASP A 364 9.25 2.05 -4.01
CA ASP A 364 10.60 2.59 -4.11
C ASP A 364 10.90 3.03 -5.55
N ALA A 365 10.47 2.23 -6.53
CA ALA A 365 10.58 2.49 -7.96
C ALA A 365 9.56 3.50 -8.51
N GLY A 366 8.50 3.82 -7.76
CA GLY A 366 7.40 4.65 -8.23
C GLY A 366 6.50 3.99 -9.28
N ILE A 367 6.41 2.66 -9.28
CA ILE A 367 5.62 1.88 -10.23
C ILE A 367 4.15 1.87 -9.80
N PRO A 368 3.23 2.35 -10.65
CA PRO A 368 1.81 2.26 -10.39
C PRO A 368 1.28 0.84 -10.66
N PHE A 369 0.20 0.42 -9.99
CA PHE A 369 -0.43 -0.89 -10.25
C PHE A 369 -1.34 -0.85 -11.47
N ARG A 370 -1.78 0.35 -11.85
CA ARG A 370 -2.66 0.58 -12.98
C ARG A 370 -2.42 1.98 -13.52
N ILE A 371 -2.61 2.12 -14.82
CA ILE A 371 -2.77 3.41 -15.49
C ILE A 371 -3.95 3.28 -16.45
N PRO A 372 -4.48 4.38 -17.02
CA PRO A 372 -5.59 4.31 -17.97
C PRO A 372 -5.36 3.26 -19.07
N GLY A 373 -6.32 2.36 -19.25
CA GLY A 373 -6.24 1.26 -20.22
C GLY A 373 -5.29 0.09 -19.90
N VAL A 374 -4.42 0.18 -18.88
CA VAL A 374 -3.40 -0.86 -18.61
C VAL A 374 -3.31 -1.22 -17.12
N THR A 375 -3.45 -2.51 -16.80
CA THR A 375 -3.09 -3.06 -15.49
C THR A 375 -1.64 -3.54 -15.53
N LEU A 376 -0.83 -3.09 -14.58
CA LEU A 376 0.60 -3.39 -14.50
C LEU A 376 0.83 -4.45 -13.42
N GLU A 377 1.82 -5.32 -13.62
CA GLU A 377 2.23 -6.33 -12.64
C GLU A 377 1.07 -7.15 -12.03
N LYS A 378 0.05 -7.45 -12.85
CA LYS A 378 -1.22 -8.04 -12.39
C LYS A 378 -1.01 -9.33 -11.61
N LYS A 379 -0.24 -10.27 -12.17
CA LYS A 379 0.00 -11.59 -11.56
C LYS A 379 0.78 -11.49 -10.26
N SER A 380 1.82 -10.66 -10.24
CA SER A 380 2.63 -10.40 -9.03
C SER A 380 1.77 -9.79 -7.91
N THR A 381 0.91 -8.84 -8.27
CA THR A 381 -0.02 -8.21 -7.32
C THR A 381 -1.05 -9.21 -6.81
N GLU A 382 -1.74 -9.96 -7.67
CA GLU A 382 -2.72 -11.00 -7.26
C GLU A 382 -2.08 -12.06 -6.36
N GLY A 383 -0.88 -12.53 -6.71
CA GLY A 383 -0.11 -13.47 -5.91
C GLY A 383 0.31 -12.93 -4.55
N THR A 384 0.58 -11.63 -4.47
CA THR A 384 0.95 -10.91 -3.23
C THR A 384 -0.21 -10.84 -2.25
N LEU A 385 -1.42 -10.48 -2.72
CA LEU A 385 -2.58 -10.27 -1.84
C LEU A 385 -2.88 -11.46 -0.94
N SER A 386 -2.84 -12.67 -1.51
CA SER A 386 -3.09 -13.90 -0.77
C SER A 386 -2.02 -14.26 0.26
N ARG A 387 -0.81 -13.70 0.14
CA ARG A 387 0.33 -13.95 1.03
C ARG A 387 0.40 -12.96 2.18
N ILE A 388 -0.05 -11.73 1.97
CA ILE A 388 0.01 -10.68 3.01
C ILE A 388 -1.33 -10.41 3.70
N ALA A 389 -2.46 -10.88 3.18
CA ALA A 389 -3.78 -10.55 3.75
C ALA A 389 -3.95 -10.93 5.23
N ASP A 390 -3.29 -12.01 5.69
CA ASP A 390 -3.33 -12.43 7.09
C ASP A 390 -2.34 -11.65 7.99
N TYR A 391 -1.33 -11.02 7.38
CA TYR A 391 -0.26 -10.28 8.07
C TYR A 391 -0.57 -8.77 8.11
N SER A 392 -0.76 -8.15 6.94
CA SER A 392 -1.05 -6.72 6.75
C SER A 392 -2.35 -6.54 5.94
N PRO A 393 -3.53 -6.76 6.56
CA PRO A 393 -4.81 -6.71 5.86
C PRO A 393 -5.10 -5.33 5.26
N TYR A 394 -4.64 -4.25 5.89
CA TYR A 394 -4.84 -2.88 5.40
C TYR A 394 -4.17 -2.68 4.03
N TRP A 395 -2.88 -3.01 3.92
CA TRP A 395 -2.13 -2.94 2.67
C TRP A 395 -2.70 -3.86 1.58
N ALA A 396 -3.12 -5.08 1.95
CA ALA A 396 -3.76 -6.00 1.02
C ALA A 396 -5.05 -5.39 0.44
N MET A 397 -5.91 -4.81 1.28
CA MET A 397 -7.16 -4.17 0.84
C MET A 397 -6.93 -3.00 -0.10
N VAL A 398 -5.96 -2.13 0.20
CA VAL A 398 -5.63 -0.99 -0.67
C VAL A 398 -5.08 -1.48 -2.01
N SER A 399 -4.18 -2.44 -2.00
CA SER A 399 -3.58 -3.02 -3.21
C SER A 399 -4.63 -3.70 -4.11
N MET A 400 -5.61 -4.38 -3.50
CA MET A 400 -6.77 -4.96 -4.20
C MET A 400 -7.66 -3.90 -4.85
N VAL A 401 -7.80 -2.71 -4.28
CA VAL A 401 -8.54 -1.62 -4.92
C VAL A 401 -7.73 -1.01 -6.06
N ARG A 402 -6.43 -0.77 -5.86
CA ARG A 402 -5.53 -0.15 -6.85
C ARG A 402 -5.40 -0.95 -8.16
N ILE A 403 -5.41 -2.28 -8.10
CA ILE A 403 -5.37 -3.13 -9.30
C ILE A 403 -6.65 -2.98 -10.16
N GLY A 404 -7.79 -2.64 -9.55
CA GLY A 404 -9.03 -2.33 -10.27
C GLY A 404 -9.81 -3.54 -10.79
N GLU A 405 -9.56 -4.73 -10.23
CA GLU A 405 -10.12 -6.01 -10.73
C GLU A 405 -11.12 -6.63 -9.73
N GLU A 406 -12.40 -6.62 -10.08
CA GLU A 406 -13.50 -7.12 -9.20
C GLU A 406 -13.32 -8.59 -8.78
N LYS A 407 -12.71 -9.43 -9.63
CA LYS A 407 -12.48 -10.86 -9.32
C LYS A 407 -11.52 -11.04 -8.14
N VAL A 408 -10.60 -10.09 -7.96
CA VAL A 408 -9.58 -10.13 -6.90
C VAL A 408 -10.19 -9.94 -5.52
N VAL A 409 -11.40 -9.35 -5.44
CA VAL A 409 -12.15 -9.19 -4.19
C VAL A 409 -12.36 -10.52 -3.45
N ASP A 410 -12.50 -11.64 -4.17
CA ASP A 410 -12.69 -12.96 -3.56
C ASP A 410 -11.45 -13.47 -2.79
N HIS A 411 -10.25 -12.96 -3.11
CA HIS A 411 -9.02 -13.34 -2.43
C HIS A 411 -8.98 -12.80 -1.00
N ILE A 412 -9.57 -11.62 -0.75
CA ILE A 412 -9.58 -10.96 0.55
C ILE A 412 -10.93 -11.14 1.27
N PHE A 413 -12.05 -10.92 0.57
CA PHE A 413 -13.40 -10.94 1.14
C PHE A 413 -14.20 -12.18 0.72
N ASN A 414 -13.66 -13.36 1.03
CA ASN A 414 -14.40 -14.62 0.95
C ASN A 414 -15.21 -14.90 2.23
N ARG A 415 -16.04 -15.95 2.19
CA ARG A 415 -16.89 -16.32 3.33
C ARG A 415 -16.11 -16.64 4.61
N ALA A 416 -14.94 -17.28 4.46
CA ALA A 416 -14.11 -17.68 5.60
C ALA A 416 -13.47 -16.46 6.28
N SER A 417 -12.86 -15.55 5.52
CA SER A 417 -12.27 -14.33 6.06
C SER A 417 -13.33 -13.43 6.70
N LEU A 418 -14.46 -13.19 6.01
CA LEU A 418 -15.56 -12.40 6.56
C LEU A 418 -16.09 -12.98 7.88
N SER A 419 -16.14 -14.31 8.03
CA SER A 419 -16.62 -14.93 9.27
C SER A 419 -15.77 -14.57 10.49
N GLN A 420 -14.49 -14.21 10.30
CA GLN A 420 -13.54 -13.89 11.36
C GLN A 420 -13.53 -12.41 11.75
N ILE A 421 -13.96 -11.50 10.87
CA ILE A 421 -13.96 -10.05 11.12
C ILE A 421 -15.12 -9.66 12.05
N GLN A 422 -14.94 -8.77 13.02
CA GLN A 422 -16.06 -8.33 13.87
C GLN A 422 -17.06 -7.45 13.10
N THR A 423 -18.36 -7.53 13.43
CA THR A 423 -19.40 -6.72 12.75
C THR A 423 -19.13 -5.23 12.82
N ALA A 424 -18.65 -4.71 13.96
CA ALA A 424 -18.28 -3.29 14.09
C ALA A 424 -17.17 -2.88 13.11
N SER A 425 -16.17 -3.75 12.89
CA SER A 425 -15.11 -3.50 11.90
C SER A 425 -15.65 -3.53 10.47
N VAL A 426 -16.58 -4.45 10.16
CA VAL A 426 -17.28 -4.48 8.86
C VAL A 426 -18.06 -3.19 8.63
N ASP A 427 -18.77 -2.69 9.64
CA ASP A 427 -19.54 -1.45 9.53
C ASP A 427 -18.64 -0.23 9.29
N ASN A 428 -17.46 -0.19 9.92
CA ASN A 428 -16.46 0.84 9.69
C ASN A 428 -15.95 0.80 8.23
N LEU A 429 -15.60 -0.39 7.72
CA LEU A 429 -15.21 -0.57 6.32
C LEU A 429 -16.31 -0.10 5.36
N VAL A 430 -17.57 -0.47 5.61
CA VAL A 430 -18.71 0.01 4.80
C VAL A 430 -18.77 1.54 4.79
N ALA A 431 -18.65 2.19 5.95
CA ALA A 431 -18.69 3.64 6.05
C ALA A 431 -17.52 4.31 5.31
N GLN A 432 -16.30 3.76 5.43
CA GLN A 432 -15.11 4.27 4.75
C GLN A 432 -15.25 4.17 3.23
N TYR A 433 -15.64 3.01 2.71
CA TYR A 433 -15.81 2.80 1.27
C TYR A 433 -16.91 3.68 0.67
N LEU A 434 -18.04 3.85 1.37
CA LEU A 434 -19.10 4.78 0.93
C LEU A 434 -18.59 6.23 0.89
N LYS A 435 -17.85 6.65 1.91
CA LYS A 435 -17.23 7.98 1.96
C LYS A 435 -16.25 8.19 0.80
N SER A 436 -15.42 7.21 0.47
CA SER A 436 -14.47 7.29 -0.65
C SER A 436 -15.19 7.46 -2.00
N LEU A 437 -16.32 6.76 -2.20
CA LEU A 437 -17.15 6.92 -3.41
C LEU A 437 -17.79 8.31 -3.46
N GLU A 438 -18.35 8.78 -2.35
CA GLU A 438 -18.97 10.11 -2.26
C GLU A 438 -17.96 11.22 -2.58
N GLN A 439 -16.76 11.15 -1.99
CA GLN A 439 -15.68 12.11 -2.22
C GLN A 439 -15.15 12.08 -3.66
N SER A 440 -15.34 10.97 -4.38
CA SER A 440 -14.85 10.79 -5.75
C SER A 440 -15.94 11.02 -6.81
N ILE A 441 -17.11 11.56 -6.43
CA ILE A 441 -18.25 11.65 -7.34
C ILE A 441 -17.98 12.51 -8.58
N ALA A 442 -17.16 13.56 -8.47
CA ALA A 442 -16.79 14.39 -9.61
C ALA A 442 -15.99 13.59 -10.64
N ASP A 443 -15.00 12.83 -10.18
CA ASP A 443 -14.14 11.96 -11.00
C ASP A 443 -14.92 10.80 -11.64
N ILE A 444 -15.86 10.21 -10.88
CA ILE A 444 -16.76 9.18 -11.39
C ILE A 444 -17.63 9.72 -12.52
N ARG A 445 -18.12 10.97 -12.42
CA ARG A 445 -18.97 11.58 -13.45
C ARG A 445 -18.20 11.96 -14.70
N SER A 446 -16.96 12.43 -14.56
CA SER A 446 -16.14 12.88 -15.70
C SER A 446 -15.45 11.74 -16.46
N GLY A 447 -15.38 10.55 -15.87
CA GLY A 447 -14.64 9.42 -16.45
C GLY A 447 -15.49 8.42 -17.21
N ASP A 448 -14.79 7.41 -17.73
CA ASP A 448 -15.36 6.29 -18.48
C ASP A 448 -14.90 4.94 -17.89
N ARG A 449 -15.86 4.14 -17.42
CA ARG A 449 -15.63 2.77 -16.88
C ARG A 449 -14.96 1.82 -17.86
N PHE A 450 -15.24 1.94 -19.16
CA PHE A 450 -14.69 1.04 -20.16
C PHE A 450 -13.17 1.19 -20.26
N TYR A 451 -12.69 2.44 -20.26
CA TYR A 451 -11.26 2.74 -20.32
C TYR A 451 -10.59 2.72 -18.93
N GLY A 452 -11.36 2.90 -17.86
CA GLY A 452 -10.83 3.04 -16.50
C GLY A 452 -9.83 4.19 -16.46
N ASP A 453 -10.27 5.34 -16.97
CA ASP A 453 -9.43 6.49 -17.32
C ASP A 453 -8.97 7.33 -16.12
N ASN A 454 -9.61 7.16 -14.97
CA ASN A 454 -9.22 7.79 -13.72
C ASN A 454 -9.53 6.91 -12.51
N PHE A 455 -8.91 7.24 -11.37
CA PHE A 455 -9.03 6.42 -10.17
C PHE A 455 -10.44 6.43 -9.56
N GLY A 456 -11.22 7.50 -9.70
CA GLY A 456 -12.61 7.55 -9.21
C GLY A 456 -13.50 6.49 -9.87
N VAL A 457 -13.34 6.31 -11.17
CA VAL A 457 -14.02 5.24 -11.92
C VAL A 457 -13.55 3.84 -11.46
N ILE A 458 -12.26 3.67 -11.14
CA ILE A 458 -11.75 2.41 -10.57
C ILE A 458 -12.40 2.11 -9.22
N LEU A 459 -12.56 3.12 -8.36
CA LEU A 459 -13.29 2.99 -7.09
C LEU A 459 -14.75 2.57 -7.34
N ALA A 460 -15.46 3.23 -8.26
CA ALA A 460 -16.85 2.91 -8.61
C ALA A 460 -17.02 1.51 -9.23
N LYS A 461 -15.97 0.97 -9.85
CA LYS A 461 -15.95 -0.39 -10.40
C LYS A 461 -15.77 -1.45 -9.31
N VAL A 462 -14.83 -1.27 -8.39
CA VAL A 462 -14.43 -2.32 -7.43
C VAL A 462 -15.20 -2.25 -6.11
N ILE A 463 -15.43 -1.05 -5.57
CA ILE A 463 -16.02 -0.89 -4.24
C ILE A 463 -17.41 -1.54 -4.12
N PRO A 464 -18.34 -1.43 -5.09
CA PRO A 464 -19.64 -2.05 -4.91
C PRO A 464 -19.57 -3.58 -4.80
N GLU A 465 -18.62 -4.25 -5.49
CA GLU A 465 -18.40 -5.69 -5.28
C GLU A 465 -17.87 -5.95 -3.86
N ILE A 466 -16.98 -5.12 -3.29
CA ILE A 466 -16.55 -5.23 -1.88
C ILE A 466 -17.76 -5.07 -0.95
N LEU A 467 -18.54 -4.00 -1.11
CA LEU A 467 -19.73 -3.72 -0.31
C LEU A 467 -20.75 -4.87 -0.38
N SER A 468 -20.87 -5.51 -1.55
CA SER A 468 -21.77 -6.66 -1.73
C SER A 468 -21.37 -7.86 -0.87
N ARG A 469 -20.09 -7.99 -0.49
CA ARG A 469 -19.60 -9.03 0.42
C ARG A 469 -19.79 -8.61 1.87
N LEU A 470 -19.44 -7.36 2.21
CA LEU A 470 -19.58 -6.80 3.56
C LEU A 470 -21.04 -6.79 4.03
N CYS A 471 -21.99 -6.55 3.11
CA CYS A 471 -23.42 -6.49 3.44
C CYS A 471 -23.97 -7.77 4.08
N CYS A 472 -23.32 -8.91 3.85
CA CYS A 472 -23.71 -10.20 4.43
C CYS A 472 -23.42 -10.30 5.94
N LYS A 473 -22.63 -9.38 6.50
CA LYS A 473 -22.22 -9.41 7.92
C LYS A 473 -22.44 -8.09 8.68
N CYS A 474 -22.61 -6.98 7.98
CA CYS A 474 -22.80 -5.68 8.59
C CYS A 474 -24.12 -5.58 9.39
N SER A 475 -24.21 -4.55 10.23
CA SER A 475 -25.40 -4.20 11.00
C SER A 475 -26.57 -3.80 10.12
N PHE A 476 -27.77 -3.69 10.72
CA PHE A 476 -28.95 -3.23 10.01
C PHE A 476 -28.77 -1.80 9.50
N GLU A 477 -28.22 -0.91 10.34
CA GLU A 477 -27.94 0.48 10.04
C GLU A 477 -26.97 0.62 8.86
N ALA A 478 -25.94 -0.22 8.80
CA ALA A 478 -25.03 -0.27 7.66
C ALA A 478 -25.75 -0.74 6.38
N LYS A 479 -26.65 -1.73 6.45
CA LYS A 479 -27.47 -2.16 5.30
C LYS A 479 -28.38 -1.05 4.80
N GLU A 480 -28.93 -0.23 5.69
CA GLU A 480 -29.76 0.92 5.28
C GLU A 480 -28.96 1.97 4.53
N LYS A 481 -27.72 2.25 4.96
CA LYS A 481 -26.79 3.14 4.23
C LYS A 481 -26.48 2.60 2.84
N LEU A 482 -26.25 1.28 2.73
CA LEU A 482 -26.02 0.62 1.44
C LEU A 482 -27.25 0.70 0.52
N LEU A 483 -28.46 0.59 1.07
CA LEU A 483 -29.68 0.73 0.28
C LEU A 483 -29.85 2.16 -0.25
N ASN A 484 -29.55 3.17 0.56
CA ASN A 484 -29.55 4.58 0.12
C ASN A 484 -28.50 4.83 -0.95
N PHE A 485 -27.30 4.27 -0.80
CA PHE A 485 -26.27 4.32 -1.82
C PHE A 485 -26.76 3.69 -3.13
N LEU A 486 -27.33 2.47 -3.10
CA LEU A 486 -27.90 1.83 -4.29
C LEU A 486 -28.94 2.72 -4.97
N LEU A 487 -29.88 3.28 -4.21
CA LEU A 487 -30.91 4.17 -4.76
C LEU A 487 -30.27 5.36 -5.48
N SER A 488 -29.27 6.00 -4.86
CA SER A 488 -28.55 7.14 -5.46
C SER A 488 -27.83 6.77 -6.77
N VAL A 489 -27.29 5.55 -6.87
CA VAL A 489 -26.65 5.08 -8.10
C VAL A 489 -27.70 4.82 -9.19
N TYR A 490 -28.82 4.16 -8.87
CA TYR A 490 -29.89 3.91 -9.85
C TYR A 490 -30.49 5.21 -10.39
N GLN A 491 -30.59 6.25 -9.56
CA GLN A 491 -31.06 7.58 -9.95
C GLN A 491 -30.02 8.40 -10.72
N SER A 492 -28.76 7.96 -10.78
CA SER A 492 -27.70 8.69 -11.44
C SER A 492 -27.77 8.55 -12.96
N GLU A 493 -27.52 9.65 -13.68
CA GLU A 493 -27.26 9.64 -15.12
C GLU A 493 -25.93 8.95 -15.46
N TYR A 494 -25.00 8.89 -14.51
CA TYR A 494 -23.66 8.31 -14.65
C TYR A 494 -23.56 6.90 -14.07
N ARG A 495 -24.70 6.21 -13.91
CA ARG A 495 -24.80 4.87 -13.32
C ARG A 495 -23.95 3.83 -14.05
N SER A 496 -23.77 3.97 -15.37
CA SER A 496 -22.95 3.09 -16.21
C SER A 496 -21.50 2.99 -15.73
N ASN A 497 -21.00 4.01 -15.01
CA ASN A 497 -19.65 4.02 -14.46
C ASN A 497 -19.46 3.14 -13.22
N TYR A 498 -20.55 2.64 -12.62
CA TYR A 498 -20.50 1.74 -11.48
C TYR A 498 -20.51 0.27 -11.95
N GLY A 499 -19.68 -0.56 -11.30
CA GLY A 499 -19.63 -2.01 -11.51
C GLY A 499 -20.11 -2.79 -10.29
N GLY A 500 -20.52 -4.05 -10.48
CA GLY A 500 -20.89 -4.93 -9.37
C GLY A 500 -22.20 -4.57 -8.66
N ILE A 501 -23.00 -3.66 -9.23
CA ILE A 501 -24.26 -3.19 -8.65
C ILE A 501 -25.26 -4.32 -8.51
N ARG A 502 -25.36 -5.20 -9.52
CA ARG A 502 -26.25 -6.38 -9.43
C ARG A 502 -25.92 -7.24 -8.23
N ASN A 503 -24.63 -7.52 -8.02
CA ASN A 503 -24.19 -8.37 -6.91
C ASN A 503 -24.51 -7.71 -5.56
N LEU A 504 -24.30 -6.40 -5.44
CA LEU A 504 -24.67 -5.63 -4.26
C LEU A 504 -26.18 -5.68 -4.01
N THR A 505 -27.01 -5.38 -5.00
CA THR A 505 -28.48 -5.43 -4.88
C THR A 505 -28.96 -6.81 -4.43
N VAL A 506 -28.50 -7.88 -5.09
CA VAL A 506 -28.92 -9.26 -4.78
C VAL A 506 -28.50 -9.68 -3.37
N ARG A 507 -27.24 -9.44 -2.99
CA ARG A 507 -26.71 -9.87 -1.69
C ARG A 507 -27.29 -9.02 -0.56
N LEU A 508 -27.47 -7.72 -0.77
CA LEU A 508 -28.05 -6.82 0.23
C LEU A 508 -29.49 -7.21 0.55
N LEU A 509 -30.34 -7.40 -0.47
CA LEU A 509 -31.74 -7.78 -0.25
C LEU A 509 -31.87 -9.14 0.44
N ARG A 510 -30.99 -10.10 0.11
CA ARG A 510 -30.93 -11.40 0.81
C ARG A 510 -30.37 -11.31 2.23
N ALA A 511 -29.61 -10.26 2.55
CA ALA A 511 -29.05 -10.06 3.88
C ALA A 511 -30.08 -9.47 4.86
N PHE A 512 -31.21 -8.95 4.38
CA PHE A 512 -32.35 -8.57 5.21
C PHE A 512 -33.20 -9.80 5.55
N SER A 513 -33.73 -9.83 6.78
CA SER A 513 -34.75 -10.81 7.18
C SER A 513 -36.03 -10.65 6.34
N VAL A 514 -36.92 -11.65 6.37
CA VAL A 514 -38.23 -11.59 5.67
C VAL A 514 -39.03 -10.36 6.11
N GLN A 515 -39.11 -10.12 7.42
CA GLN A 515 -39.84 -8.97 7.96
C GLN A 515 -39.23 -7.66 7.47
N GLN A 516 -37.91 -7.51 7.57
CA GLN A 516 -37.22 -6.32 7.07
C GLN A 516 -37.43 -6.12 5.57
N ARG A 517 -37.39 -7.19 4.75
CA ARG A 517 -37.70 -7.10 3.31
C ARG A 517 -39.11 -6.58 3.05
N PHE A 518 -40.09 -6.99 3.85
CA PHE A 518 -41.46 -6.48 3.76
C PHE A 518 -41.51 -4.99 4.13
N ASP A 519 -40.83 -4.59 5.21
CA ASP A 519 -40.78 -3.20 5.67
C ASP A 519 -40.02 -2.28 4.70
N LEU A 520 -39.17 -2.84 3.82
CA LEU A 520 -38.45 -2.12 2.78
C LEU A 520 -39.30 -1.80 1.54
N ILE A 521 -40.46 -2.43 1.35
CA ILE A 521 -41.29 -2.25 0.14
C ILE A 521 -41.52 -0.77 -0.19
N PRO A 522 -41.90 0.12 0.76
CA PRO A 522 -42.11 1.54 0.46
C PRO A 522 -40.87 2.22 -0.13
N ARG A 523 -39.67 1.90 0.37
CA ARG A 523 -38.40 2.46 -0.13
C ARG A 523 -38.00 1.88 -1.47
N LEU A 524 -38.37 0.63 -1.76
CA LEU A 524 -38.05 0.01 -3.05
C LEU A 524 -38.87 0.62 -4.19
N ILE A 525 -40.03 1.21 -3.91
CA ILE A 525 -40.84 1.95 -4.90
C ILE A 525 -40.09 3.17 -5.44
N ASP A 526 -39.19 3.77 -4.65
CA ASP A 526 -38.42 4.95 -5.06
C ASP A 526 -37.35 4.63 -6.11
N PHE A 527 -37.04 3.34 -6.35
CA PHE A 527 -36.09 2.94 -7.39
C PHE A 527 -36.70 3.18 -8.78
N PRO A 528 -35.99 3.89 -9.67
CA PRO A 528 -36.49 4.16 -11.01
C PRO A 528 -36.65 2.86 -11.81
N ILE A 529 -37.71 2.81 -12.63
CA ILE A 529 -37.83 1.84 -13.71
C ILE A 529 -36.96 2.38 -14.86
N LEU A 530 -35.91 1.64 -15.19
CA LEU A 530 -34.94 2.03 -16.19
C LEU A 530 -35.32 1.41 -17.55
N ASP A 531 -35.45 2.25 -18.56
CA ASP A 531 -35.75 1.87 -19.94
C ASP A 531 -34.57 2.24 -20.87
N ASN A 532 -34.52 1.63 -22.07
CA ASN A 532 -33.49 1.87 -23.10
C ASN A 532 -32.04 1.66 -22.61
N LEU A 533 -31.84 0.68 -21.73
CA LEU A 533 -30.53 0.32 -21.22
C LEU A 533 -29.68 -0.38 -22.29
N ASN A 534 -28.37 -0.15 -22.26
CA ASN A 534 -27.46 -0.96 -23.05
C ASN A 534 -27.28 -2.37 -22.41
N PRO A 535 -26.77 -3.38 -23.13
CA PRO A 535 -26.66 -4.75 -22.60
C PRO A 535 -25.81 -4.91 -21.33
N LEU A 536 -24.88 -3.99 -21.05
CA LEU A 536 -24.10 -3.99 -19.81
C LEU A 536 -24.93 -3.45 -18.65
N GLU A 537 -25.65 -2.35 -18.87
CA GLU A 537 -26.55 -1.76 -17.89
C GLU A 537 -27.72 -2.69 -17.55
N GLU A 538 -28.31 -3.38 -18.53
CA GLU A 538 -29.37 -4.38 -18.28
C GLU A 538 -28.91 -5.49 -17.33
N ARG A 539 -27.63 -5.87 -17.41
CA ARG A 539 -27.04 -6.90 -16.54
C ARG A 539 -26.71 -6.38 -15.16
N GLU A 540 -26.41 -5.09 -15.00
CA GLU A 540 -26.02 -4.49 -13.71
C GLU A 540 -27.24 -3.96 -12.94
N PHE A 541 -28.20 -3.33 -13.62
CA PHE A 541 -29.28 -2.56 -13.01
C PHE A 541 -30.63 -3.27 -13.11
N ILE A 542 -30.72 -4.44 -12.47
CA ILE A 542 -31.98 -5.17 -12.36
C ILE A 542 -32.87 -4.49 -11.31
N ASN A 543 -34.17 -4.40 -11.56
CA ASN A 543 -35.11 -3.84 -10.59
C ASN A 543 -35.05 -4.61 -9.25
N PRO A 544 -34.78 -3.95 -8.11
CA PRO A 544 -34.68 -4.58 -6.79
C PRO A 544 -35.90 -5.44 -6.39
N PHE A 545 -37.11 -5.12 -6.86
CA PHE A 545 -38.32 -5.90 -6.59
C PHE A 545 -38.20 -7.36 -7.01
N GLN A 546 -37.39 -7.66 -8.03
CA GLN A 546 -37.20 -9.03 -8.52
C GLN A 546 -36.51 -9.95 -7.50
N PHE A 547 -35.90 -9.40 -6.44
CA PHE A 547 -35.15 -10.17 -5.46
C PHE A 547 -35.82 -10.27 -4.08
N LEU A 548 -37.03 -9.71 -3.91
CA LEU A 548 -37.74 -9.73 -2.63
C LEU A 548 -38.16 -11.14 -2.19
N ASN A 549 -38.55 -12.03 -3.12
CA ASN A 549 -38.93 -13.44 -2.88
C ASN A 549 -39.78 -13.66 -1.60
N LEU A 550 -40.86 -12.89 -1.42
CA LEU A 550 -41.71 -12.95 -0.22
C LEU A 550 -42.58 -14.23 -0.16
N ASP A 551 -43.06 -14.70 -1.31
CA ASP A 551 -44.08 -15.77 -1.39
C ASP A 551 -43.58 -17.16 -0.97
N ARG A 552 -42.29 -17.48 -1.17
CA ARG A 552 -41.74 -18.80 -0.80
C ARG A 552 -41.46 -18.94 0.68
N GLU A 553 -41.18 -17.85 1.38
CA GLU A 553 -40.73 -17.86 2.77
C GLU A 553 -41.90 -17.66 3.76
N LEU A 554 -42.96 -16.93 3.36
CA LEU A 554 -44.19 -16.79 4.16
C LEU A 554 -45.04 -18.08 4.19
N ASN A 555 -44.99 -18.89 3.12
CA ASN A 555 -45.72 -20.16 3.04
C ASN A 555 -45.25 -21.23 4.06
N GLN A 556 -44.05 -21.10 4.64
CA GLN A 556 -43.58 -22.01 5.71
C GLN A 556 -44.20 -21.69 7.08
N ASN A 557 -44.66 -20.45 7.29
CA ASN A 557 -45.22 -19.99 8.57
C ASN A 557 -46.75 -19.81 8.54
N TRP A 558 -47.38 -20.04 7.39
CA TRP A 558 -48.83 -19.93 7.26
C TRP A 558 -49.50 -21.22 7.77
N ASN A 559 -49.88 -21.24 9.06
CA ASN A 559 -50.82 -22.24 9.56
C ASN A 559 -52.13 -22.08 8.79
N LYS A 560 -52.43 -23.03 7.89
CA LYS A 560 -53.73 -23.06 7.20
C LYS A 560 -54.84 -23.00 8.26
N PRO A 561 -55.83 -22.10 8.12
CA PRO A 561 -56.96 -22.10 9.02
C PRO A 561 -57.66 -23.46 8.95
N ILE A 562 -57.71 -24.16 10.08
CA ILE A 562 -58.44 -25.41 10.22
C ILE A 562 -59.92 -25.02 10.22
N ILE A 563 -60.59 -25.24 9.09
CA ILE A 563 -62.05 -25.14 9.03
C ILE A 563 -62.58 -26.34 9.80
N SER A 564 -63.15 -26.12 10.99
CA SER A 564 -63.79 -27.18 11.76
C SER A 564 -65.00 -27.70 10.97
N GLU A 565 -65.01 -28.99 10.65
CA GLU A 565 -66.15 -29.71 10.03
C GLU A 565 -67.35 -29.85 10.99
N LYS A 566 -67.85 -28.74 11.53
CA LYS A 566 -69.17 -28.68 12.16
C LYS A 566 -69.99 -27.67 11.39
N ASN A 567 -70.63 -28.15 10.31
CA ASN A 567 -71.91 -27.69 9.78
C ASN A 567 -72.21 -28.33 8.40
N LYS A 568 -72.05 -29.66 8.28
CA LYS A 568 -72.83 -30.42 7.29
C LYS A 568 -74.10 -30.87 8.00
N GLY A 569 -75.22 -30.23 7.68
CA GLY A 569 -76.54 -30.61 8.17
C GLY A 569 -76.92 -32.02 7.69
N PRO A 570 -77.77 -32.75 8.44
CA PRO A 570 -78.16 -34.10 8.08
C PRO A 570 -79.10 -34.09 6.86
N ASN A 571 -78.93 -35.10 5.99
CA ASN A 571 -79.75 -35.38 4.82
C ASN A 571 -81.22 -35.59 5.14
#